data_AF-A0A350CF99-F1
#
_entry.id   AF-A0A350CF99-F1
#
_cell.length_a   1.000
_cell.length_b   1.000
_cell.length_c   1.000
_cell.angle_alpha   90.00
_cell.angle_beta   90.00
_cell.angle_gamma   90.00
#
_symmetry.space_group_name_H-M   'P 1'
#
loop_
_entity.id
_entity.type
_entity.pdbx_description
1 polymer ?
#
loop_
_entity_poly.entity_id
_entity_poly.type
_entity_poly.pdbx_seq_one_letter_code
_entity_poly.pdbx_strand_id
1 'polypeptide(L)'
;MNGESEVFRLGRNITLYPVVHGSGDSAVEVRRLMLSRRFDCLAVPLPPSFQAEVEQAVECLPRISVVLQRQPLTDFSQTDSDDPRQTASYVPIDPCQPVISAIRIARQERIPRVFIDIESDEYLSNGVVLPDPWALKRVSAERFAAAVLPTLQRPESAEQWQHLRWMAGRLQRLSQQYSAVLCLCSLPDWPWLRAAFQEGLQQTEQPEWSESEAETFPVDSRSMIFMLGELPFITGLYEQARVRLDDDENLSIDGVKSLLLHARDAYKAEFGTRARRITPSLLSRTLKYARNLSLIERRFTPDLYTLVMSSKQTAGDQFAVHVAETSRLYPWTVDDDQPVIRFGVGRAMLPDGTELHAVSRLPGQPMIWRSCQLNTRPDLRTTFRWQKSWNPYGQCSWPPEDESIERFRTHVKDVALDLIGNDLARTEKFSASMKDGLDIRETLRNWHTGDLYVRVFPPASGRIDCVIMLFDSPADPRQYPWRITWHAEHQDESTLSLFATNFLSEMVGPGIAVSRYGGAMFLFPPRPVPDIWHDPRFDFADTLEERLLAAGLHYSREKHVALLSHAPPGPGWRRLASRFRKKIVHVPLAKFGAETIEKLRIFHVLNGQEVRSYAAHFIRRP
;
A
#
# COMPACT_ATOMS: atom_id res chain seq x y z
N MET A 1 -16.50 31.59 21.57
CA MET A 1 -16.69 32.99 21.17
C MET A 1 -17.37 32.98 19.81
N ASN A 2 -18.70 32.95 19.80
CA ASN A 2 -19.50 32.78 18.58
C ASN A 2 -19.94 34.16 18.07
N GLY A 3 -18.97 34.98 17.65
CA GLY A 3 -19.28 36.08 16.74
C GLY A 3 -19.59 35.45 15.39
N GLU A 4 -20.77 35.70 14.83
CA GLU A 4 -21.08 35.29 13.47
C GLU A 4 -20.02 35.87 12.54
N SER A 5 -19.19 35.00 11.98
CA SER A 5 -18.20 35.42 10.99
C SER A 5 -18.91 35.97 9.76
N GLU A 6 -18.74 37.26 9.49
CA GLU A 6 -19.33 37.93 8.32
C GLU A 6 -18.60 37.60 7.01
N VAL A 7 -17.46 36.89 7.06
CA VAL A 7 -16.59 36.64 5.90
C VAL A 7 -17.33 35.94 4.76
N PHE A 8 -18.23 35.01 5.07
CA PHE A 8 -19.03 34.28 4.09
C PHE A 8 -20.44 34.86 3.89
N ARG A 9 -20.80 35.94 4.60
CA ARG A 9 -22.09 36.58 4.42
C ARG A 9 -22.14 37.28 3.06
N LEU A 10 -23.21 37.05 2.31
CA LEU A 10 -23.52 37.71 1.05
C LEU A 10 -24.92 38.33 1.13
N GLY A 11 -25.01 39.63 0.92
CA GLY A 11 -26.27 40.37 1.07
C GLY A 11 -26.89 40.22 2.48
N ARG A 12 -28.23 40.20 2.54
CA ARG A 12 -28.97 40.19 3.80
C ARG A 12 -28.87 38.86 4.54
N ASN A 13 -29.03 37.75 3.83
CA ASN A 13 -29.35 36.44 4.39
C ASN A 13 -28.78 35.25 3.61
N ILE A 14 -27.76 35.46 2.78
CA ILE A 14 -27.09 34.38 2.06
C ILE A 14 -25.76 34.09 2.76
N THR A 15 -25.49 32.82 2.99
CA THR A 15 -24.14 32.33 3.33
C THR A 15 -23.51 31.77 2.06
N LEU A 16 -22.56 32.51 1.49
CA LEU A 16 -21.76 32.08 0.35
C LEU A 16 -20.52 31.34 0.85
N TYR A 17 -20.59 30.02 0.88
CA TYR A 17 -19.58 29.15 1.47
C TYR A 17 -18.67 28.52 0.40
N PRO A 18 -17.38 28.90 0.34
CA PRO A 18 -16.46 28.31 -0.61
C PRO A 18 -16.09 26.88 -0.24
N VAL A 19 -16.01 25.99 -1.23
CA VAL A 19 -15.61 24.59 -1.04
C VAL A 19 -14.49 24.20 -1.98
N VAL A 20 -13.68 23.24 -1.56
CA VAL A 20 -12.79 22.49 -2.45
C VAL A 20 -13.52 21.22 -2.87
N HIS A 21 -13.78 21.09 -4.17
CA HIS A 21 -14.46 19.93 -4.74
C HIS A 21 -13.64 18.64 -4.62
N GLY A 22 -14.31 17.50 -4.58
CA GLY A 22 -13.68 16.18 -4.52
C GLY A 22 -12.81 15.96 -3.28
N SER A 23 -13.27 16.41 -2.10
CA SER A 23 -12.53 16.25 -0.86
C SER A 23 -13.43 15.91 0.31
N GLY A 24 -13.11 14.80 0.98
CA GLY A 24 -13.84 14.33 2.16
C GLY A 24 -13.79 15.35 3.30
N ASP A 25 -12.65 16.01 3.51
CA ASP A 25 -12.49 17.03 4.55
C ASP A 25 -13.38 18.25 4.30
N SER A 26 -13.49 18.69 3.04
CA SER A 26 -14.41 19.75 2.61
C SER A 26 -15.87 19.35 2.80
N ALA A 27 -16.22 18.09 2.49
CA ALA A 27 -17.57 17.56 2.68
C ALA A 27 -17.97 17.45 4.16
N VAL A 28 -17.03 17.11 5.05
CA VAL A 28 -17.22 17.10 6.51
C VAL A 28 -17.49 18.52 7.03
N GLU A 29 -16.74 19.53 6.58
CA GLU A 29 -16.99 20.92 6.98
C GLU A 29 -18.36 21.43 6.52
N VAL A 30 -18.79 21.09 5.31
CA VAL A 30 -20.13 21.43 4.81
C VAL A 30 -21.22 20.79 5.68
N ARG A 31 -21.06 19.51 6.05
CA ARG A 31 -21.98 18.86 6.99
C ARG A 31 -21.99 19.58 8.33
N ARG A 32 -20.81 19.92 8.88
CA ARG A 32 -20.71 20.65 10.16
C ARG A 32 -21.43 22.00 10.09
N LEU A 33 -21.28 22.74 8.99
CA LEU A 33 -21.97 24.00 8.76
C LEU A 33 -23.50 23.80 8.77
N MET A 34 -24.01 22.87 7.97
CA MET A 34 -25.45 22.59 7.86
C MET A 34 -26.08 22.06 9.16
N LEU A 35 -25.32 21.37 10.00
CA LEU A 35 -25.78 20.93 11.31
C LEU A 35 -25.74 22.05 12.37
N SER A 36 -24.79 22.98 12.25
CA SER A 36 -24.62 24.08 13.21
C SER A 36 -25.57 25.26 12.97
N ARG A 37 -26.12 25.40 11.75
CA ARG A 37 -26.99 26.51 11.35
C ARG A 37 -28.18 25.99 10.55
N ARG A 38 -29.35 26.62 10.73
CA ARG A 38 -30.53 26.31 9.93
C ARG A 38 -30.53 27.11 8.64
N PHE A 39 -30.79 26.43 7.54
CA PHE A 39 -31.00 27.01 6.21
C PHE A 39 -32.36 26.55 5.70
N ASP A 40 -33.10 27.44 5.05
CA ASP A 40 -34.40 27.13 4.43
C ASP A 40 -34.32 27.02 2.91
N CYS A 41 -33.13 27.18 2.33
CA CYS A 41 -32.83 26.90 0.92
C CYS A 41 -31.35 26.57 0.73
N LEU A 42 -31.06 25.54 -0.07
CA LEU A 42 -29.73 25.24 -0.60
C LEU A 42 -29.66 25.68 -2.06
N ALA A 43 -28.80 26.65 -2.37
CA ALA A 43 -28.44 27.01 -3.74
C ALA A 43 -27.28 26.12 -4.20
N VAL A 44 -27.52 25.36 -5.27
CA VAL A 44 -26.60 24.37 -5.83
C VAL A 44 -25.91 24.95 -7.08
N PRO A 45 -24.56 24.95 -7.15
CA PRO A 45 -23.80 25.51 -8.28
C PRO A 45 -23.79 24.52 -9.47
N LEU A 46 -24.98 24.13 -9.92
CA LEU A 46 -25.22 23.26 -11.06
C LEU A 46 -26.43 23.80 -11.84
N PRO A 47 -26.57 23.47 -13.14
CA PRO A 47 -27.71 23.92 -13.95
C PRO A 47 -29.00 23.18 -13.59
N PRO A 48 -30.19 23.81 -13.73
CA PRO A 48 -31.49 23.16 -13.53
C PRO A 48 -31.69 21.83 -14.27
N SER A 49 -31.13 21.67 -15.48
CA SER A 49 -31.20 20.45 -16.29
C SER A 49 -30.65 19.20 -15.58
N PHE A 50 -29.70 19.38 -14.65
CA PHE A 50 -29.13 18.28 -13.86
C PHE A 50 -29.96 17.92 -12.62
N GLN A 51 -30.95 18.73 -12.24
CA GLN A 51 -31.59 18.62 -10.93
C GLN A 51 -32.23 17.25 -10.67
N ALA A 52 -33.08 16.78 -11.59
CA ALA A 52 -33.83 15.54 -11.39
C ALA A 52 -32.89 14.33 -11.24
N GLU A 53 -31.98 14.16 -12.21
CA GLU A 53 -31.04 13.05 -12.26
C GLU A 53 -30.02 13.08 -11.11
N VAL A 54 -29.47 14.25 -10.77
CA VAL A 54 -28.52 14.36 -9.64
C VAL A 54 -29.21 14.01 -8.34
N GLU A 55 -30.42 14.50 -8.10
CA GLU A 55 -31.15 14.18 -6.89
C GLU A 55 -31.45 12.68 -6.81
N GLN A 56 -31.96 12.07 -7.88
CA GLN A 56 -32.24 10.63 -7.93
C GLN A 56 -30.97 9.80 -7.73
N ALA A 57 -29.85 10.19 -8.36
CA ALA A 57 -28.59 9.49 -8.21
C ALA A 57 -28.02 9.59 -6.77
N VAL A 58 -28.22 10.74 -6.10
CA VAL A 58 -27.86 10.92 -4.68
C VAL A 58 -28.62 9.96 -3.75
N GLU A 59 -29.87 9.60 -4.08
CA GLU A 59 -30.63 8.59 -3.32
C GLU A 59 -30.05 7.18 -3.45
N CYS A 60 -29.38 6.89 -4.57
CA CYS A 60 -28.75 5.60 -4.81
C CYS A 60 -27.41 5.41 -4.08
N LEU A 61 -26.89 6.45 -3.40
CA LEU A 61 -25.69 6.31 -2.56
C LEU A 61 -25.89 5.24 -1.47
N PRO A 62 -24.89 4.37 -1.21
CA PRO A 62 -23.47 4.52 -1.53
C PRO A 62 -23.05 4.02 -2.93
N ARG A 63 -23.96 3.63 -3.83
CA ARG A 63 -23.55 3.25 -5.18
C ARG A 63 -23.01 4.45 -5.94
N ILE A 64 -21.75 4.39 -6.37
CA ILE A 64 -21.11 5.46 -7.15
C ILE A 64 -21.70 5.50 -8.57
N SER A 65 -22.14 6.69 -8.96
CA SER A 65 -22.68 6.99 -10.29
C SER A 65 -22.19 8.35 -10.79
N VAL A 66 -22.52 8.65 -12.04
CA VAL A 66 -22.37 9.98 -12.65
C VAL A 66 -23.67 10.37 -13.32
N VAL A 67 -23.94 11.67 -13.37
CA VAL A 67 -24.98 12.25 -14.23
C VAL A 67 -24.28 12.96 -15.37
N LEU A 68 -24.51 12.51 -16.60
CA LEU A 68 -23.78 12.93 -17.80
C LEU A 68 -24.73 13.61 -18.79
N GLN A 69 -24.26 14.71 -19.39
CA GLN A 69 -24.97 15.43 -20.45
C GLN A 69 -24.00 15.62 -21.63
N ARG A 70 -24.40 15.18 -22.81
CA ARG A 70 -23.58 15.27 -24.03
C ARG A 70 -23.70 16.67 -24.63
N GLN A 71 -22.58 17.24 -25.06
CA GLN A 71 -22.60 18.49 -25.81
C GLN A 71 -23.16 18.23 -27.21
N PRO A 72 -23.93 19.16 -27.78
CA PRO A 72 -24.41 19.07 -29.15
C PRO A 72 -23.26 18.95 -30.14
N LEU A 73 -23.45 18.17 -31.19
CA LEU A 73 -22.50 18.10 -32.30
C LEU A 73 -22.68 19.36 -33.15
N THR A 74 -21.69 20.26 -33.15
CA THR A 74 -21.65 21.42 -34.06
C THR A 74 -20.74 21.13 -35.26
N ASP A 75 -21.06 21.67 -36.44
CA ASP A 75 -20.30 21.43 -37.69
C ASP A 75 -18.80 21.81 -37.57
N PHE A 76 -18.47 22.76 -36.69
CA PHE A 76 -17.10 23.22 -36.44
C PHE A 76 -16.31 22.35 -35.43
N SER A 77 -16.98 21.53 -34.62
CA SER A 77 -16.35 20.70 -33.59
C SER A 77 -15.51 19.53 -34.15
N GLN A 78 -15.69 19.18 -35.43
CA GLN A 78 -14.99 18.08 -36.08
C GLN A 78 -13.72 18.50 -36.84
N THR A 79 -13.55 19.79 -37.18
CA THR A 79 -12.54 20.19 -38.18
C THR A 79 -11.22 20.75 -37.61
N ASP A 80 -11.19 21.23 -36.36
CA ASP A 80 -10.01 21.90 -35.78
C ASP A 80 -9.50 21.31 -34.45
N SER A 81 -10.07 20.19 -33.98
CA SER A 81 -9.64 19.55 -32.73
C SER A 81 -8.70 18.35 -33.00
N ASP A 82 -7.62 18.23 -32.23
CA ASP A 82 -6.71 17.08 -32.24
C ASP A 82 -7.40 15.76 -31.77
N ASP A 83 -8.65 15.82 -31.32
CA ASP A 83 -9.41 14.71 -30.74
C ASP A 83 -10.87 14.69 -31.24
N PRO A 84 -11.24 13.89 -32.26
CA PRO A 84 -12.54 13.92 -32.92
C PRO A 84 -13.72 13.39 -32.06
N ARG A 85 -13.51 13.18 -30.76
CA ARG A 85 -14.50 12.65 -29.83
C ARG A 85 -15.52 13.72 -29.43
N GLN A 86 -16.77 13.31 -29.29
CA GLN A 86 -17.81 14.15 -28.72
C GLN A 86 -17.48 14.49 -27.26
N THR A 87 -17.68 15.74 -26.86
CA THR A 87 -17.51 16.18 -25.48
C THR A 87 -18.80 15.97 -24.69
N ALA A 88 -18.66 15.58 -23.43
CA ALA A 88 -19.75 15.52 -22.47
C ALA A 88 -19.33 16.13 -21.13
N SER A 89 -20.27 16.81 -20.48
CA SER A 89 -20.10 17.29 -19.11
C SER A 89 -20.75 16.31 -18.13
N TYR A 90 -20.19 16.16 -16.93
CA TYR A 90 -20.76 15.27 -15.94
C TYR A 90 -20.68 15.81 -14.51
N VAL A 91 -21.61 15.37 -13.66
CA VAL A 91 -21.61 15.59 -12.22
C VAL A 91 -21.21 14.28 -11.53
N PRO A 92 -20.10 14.24 -10.78
CA PRO A 92 -19.70 13.06 -10.02
C PRO A 92 -20.59 12.88 -8.81
N ILE A 93 -21.26 11.73 -8.66
CA ILE A 93 -22.03 11.38 -7.46
C ILE A 93 -21.10 10.69 -6.46
N ASP A 94 -20.17 11.50 -5.95
CA ASP A 94 -19.14 11.11 -4.99
C ASP A 94 -19.56 11.46 -3.55
N PRO A 95 -19.60 10.49 -2.60
CA PRO A 95 -19.84 10.76 -1.19
C PRO A 95 -18.93 11.82 -0.55
N CYS A 96 -17.70 11.94 -1.05
CA CYS A 96 -16.69 12.91 -0.60
C CYS A 96 -16.78 14.25 -1.35
N GLN A 97 -17.75 14.44 -2.25
CA GLN A 97 -17.96 15.72 -2.92
C GLN A 97 -18.84 16.64 -2.03
N PRO A 98 -18.36 17.81 -1.58
CA PRO A 98 -19.12 18.71 -0.70
C PRO A 98 -20.50 19.10 -1.23
N VAL A 99 -20.65 19.35 -2.54
CA VAL A 99 -21.95 19.69 -3.15
C VAL A 99 -22.93 18.51 -3.06
N ILE A 100 -22.46 17.29 -3.36
CA ILE A 100 -23.26 16.06 -3.27
C ILE A 100 -23.64 15.76 -1.83
N SER A 101 -22.70 15.92 -0.89
CA SER A 101 -22.96 15.80 0.55
C SER A 101 -24.04 16.78 1.02
N ALA A 102 -23.99 18.04 0.57
CA ALA A 102 -25.02 19.03 0.90
C ALA A 102 -26.38 18.70 0.30
N ILE A 103 -26.44 18.26 -0.96
CA ILE A 103 -27.69 17.81 -1.60
C ILE A 103 -28.28 16.66 -0.78
N ARG A 104 -27.46 15.67 -0.40
CA ARG A 104 -27.91 14.53 0.42
C ARG A 104 -28.51 14.98 1.75
N ILE A 105 -27.85 15.88 2.47
CA ILE A 105 -28.36 16.43 3.74
C ILE A 105 -29.65 17.24 3.50
N ALA A 106 -29.66 18.11 2.49
CA ALA A 106 -30.84 18.92 2.17
C ALA A 106 -32.05 18.06 1.82
N ARG A 107 -31.86 16.92 1.11
CA ARG A 107 -32.94 15.96 0.84
C ARG A 107 -33.43 15.28 2.13
N GLN A 108 -32.53 14.83 3.00
CA GLN A 108 -32.88 14.20 4.28
C GLN A 108 -33.66 15.16 5.20
N GLU A 109 -33.23 16.41 5.26
CA GLU A 109 -33.85 17.47 6.08
C GLU A 109 -35.01 18.21 5.38
N ARG A 110 -35.37 17.78 4.15
CA ARG A 110 -36.43 18.40 3.31
C ARG A 110 -36.21 19.89 3.07
N ILE A 111 -34.97 20.34 3.01
CA ILE A 111 -34.60 21.69 2.61
C ILE A 111 -34.82 21.80 1.09
N PRO A 112 -35.48 22.85 0.58
CA PRO A 112 -35.55 23.17 -0.84
C PRO A 112 -34.15 23.31 -1.47
N ARG A 113 -33.92 22.65 -2.60
CA ARG A 113 -32.70 22.81 -3.41
C ARG A 113 -33.06 23.61 -4.66
N VAL A 114 -32.27 24.64 -4.96
CA VAL A 114 -32.40 25.41 -6.20
C VAL A 114 -31.08 25.36 -6.94
N PHE A 115 -31.11 24.82 -8.15
CA PHE A 115 -29.97 24.80 -9.07
C PHE A 115 -29.85 26.18 -9.71
N ILE A 116 -28.70 26.83 -9.54
CA ILE A 116 -28.53 28.26 -9.83
C ILE A 116 -27.53 28.57 -10.95
N ASP A 117 -26.82 27.57 -11.49
CA ASP A 117 -25.91 27.80 -12.61
C ASP A 117 -26.69 27.99 -13.93
N ILE A 118 -26.00 28.50 -14.94
CA ILE A 118 -26.56 28.76 -16.27
C ILE A 118 -26.54 27.49 -17.12
N GLU A 119 -27.56 27.29 -17.96
CA GLU A 119 -27.49 26.26 -19.00
C GLU A 119 -26.51 26.70 -20.10
N SER A 120 -25.71 25.77 -20.61
CA SER A 120 -24.73 26.01 -21.68
C SER A 120 -24.47 24.71 -22.43
N ASP A 121 -24.37 24.80 -23.75
CA ASP A 121 -23.96 23.70 -24.63
C ASP A 121 -22.49 23.35 -24.45
N GLU A 122 -21.65 24.36 -24.21
CA GLU A 122 -20.22 24.19 -23.97
C GLU A 122 -19.92 24.50 -22.50
N TYR A 123 -19.53 23.46 -21.75
CA TYR A 123 -19.08 23.62 -20.37
C TYR A 123 -17.55 23.63 -20.31
N LEU A 124 -16.98 24.74 -19.86
CA LEU A 124 -15.56 24.89 -19.60
C LEU A 124 -15.26 24.64 -18.12
N SER A 125 -14.55 23.55 -17.82
CA SER A 125 -14.10 23.27 -16.46
C SER A 125 -12.91 24.14 -16.08
N ASN A 126 -13.03 24.87 -14.98
CA ASN A 126 -11.93 25.61 -14.36
C ASN A 126 -11.25 24.78 -13.26
N GLY A 127 -10.33 23.90 -13.66
CA GLY A 127 -9.49 23.18 -12.71
C GLY A 127 -8.42 24.10 -12.11
N VAL A 128 -8.35 24.19 -10.79
CA VAL A 128 -7.35 25.00 -10.08
C VAL A 128 -6.60 24.14 -9.06
N VAL A 129 -5.29 24.31 -8.99
CA VAL A 129 -4.47 23.71 -7.93
C VAL A 129 -4.69 24.51 -6.64
N LEU A 130 -5.38 23.91 -5.68
CA LEU A 130 -5.66 24.52 -4.38
C LEU A 130 -4.81 23.88 -3.27
N PRO A 131 -4.59 24.55 -2.14
CA PRO A 131 -4.04 23.90 -0.97
C PRO A 131 -4.91 22.72 -0.51
N ASP A 132 -4.26 21.77 0.15
CA ASP A 132 -4.91 20.57 0.64
C ASP A 132 -6.00 20.87 1.70
N PRO A 133 -7.24 20.42 1.49
CA PRO A 133 -8.35 20.63 2.42
C PRO A 133 -8.14 20.07 3.83
N TRP A 134 -7.17 19.18 4.04
CA TRP A 134 -6.77 18.74 5.38
C TRP A 134 -6.45 19.91 6.33
N ALA A 135 -6.00 21.06 5.79
CA ALA A 135 -5.78 22.27 6.56
C ALA A 135 -7.01 22.75 7.34
N LEU A 136 -8.24 22.44 6.88
CA LEU A 136 -9.50 22.78 7.55
C LEU A 136 -9.63 22.14 8.95
N LYS A 137 -8.83 21.10 9.27
CA LYS A 137 -8.74 20.52 10.62
C LYS A 137 -7.93 21.37 11.60
N ARG A 138 -7.15 22.32 11.08
CA ARG A 138 -6.22 23.17 11.86
C ARG A 138 -6.63 24.63 11.85
N VAL A 139 -7.30 25.08 10.80
CA VAL A 139 -7.76 26.46 10.64
C VAL A 139 -9.23 26.48 10.28
N SER A 140 -9.94 27.54 10.67
CA SER A 140 -11.33 27.72 10.25
C SER A 140 -11.43 27.93 8.73
N ALA A 141 -12.59 27.62 8.16
CA ALA A 141 -12.84 27.80 6.73
C ALA A 141 -12.57 29.25 6.27
N GLU A 142 -12.86 30.25 7.11
CA GLU A 142 -12.59 31.66 6.78
C GLU A 142 -11.11 31.96 6.70
N ARG A 143 -10.30 31.43 7.63
CA ARG A 143 -8.84 31.59 7.60
C ARG A 143 -8.25 30.86 6.40
N PHE A 144 -8.78 29.68 6.06
CA PHE A 144 -8.38 28.94 4.88
C PHE A 144 -8.66 29.75 3.60
N ALA A 145 -9.91 30.20 3.42
CA ALA A 145 -10.30 30.97 2.24
C ALA A 145 -9.54 32.30 2.12
N ALA A 146 -9.36 33.03 3.23
CA ALA A 146 -8.60 34.27 3.25
C ALA A 146 -7.11 34.08 2.92
N ALA A 147 -6.52 32.94 3.32
CA ALA A 147 -5.12 32.62 2.99
C ALA A 147 -4.93 32.25 1.51
N VAL A 148 -5.95 31.68 0.86
CA VAL A 148 -5.92 31.33 -0.57
C VAL A 148 -6.23 32.52 -1.47
N LEU A 149 -7.02 33.48 -1.00
CA LEU A 149 -7.47 34.64 -1.79
C LEU A 149 -6.36 35.33 -2.62
N PRO A 150 -5.14 35.59 -2.11
CA PRO A 150 -4.09 36.27 -2.89
C PRO A 150 -3.57 35.47 -4.08
N THR A 151 -3.80 34.14 -4.13
CA THR A 151 -3.36 33.27 -5.22
C THR A 151 -4.44 33.05 -6.27
N LEU A 152 -5.68 33.50 -6.02
CA LEU A 152 -6.79 33.32 -6.94
C LEU A 152 -6.68 34.31 -8.10
N GLN A 153 -6.77 33.79 -9.32
CA GLN A 153 -6.79 34.60 -10.53
C GLN A 153 -8.21 35.11 -10.79
N ARG A 154 -8.28 36.33 -11.32
CA ARG A 154 -9.54 36.91 -11.79
C ARG A 154 -9.97 36.22 -13.10
N PRO A 155 -11.25 35.86 -13.27
CA PRO A 155 -11.78 35.36 -14.53
C PRO A 155 -11.48 36.34 -15.65
N GLU A 156 -10.86 35.85 -16.71
CA GLU A 156 -10.50 36.64 -17.90
C GLU A 156 -11.58 36.54 -18.98
N SER A 157 -12.30 35.42 -19.07
CA SER A 157 -13.29 35.19 -20.12
C SER A 157 -14.64 35.83 -19.79
N ALA A 158 -15.31 36.35 -20.84
CA ALA A 158 -16.66 36.89 -20.72
C ALA A 158 -17.67 35.82 -20.30
N GLU A 159 -17.49 34.59 -20.79
CA GLU A 159 -18.30 33.42 -20.45
C GLU A 159 -18.25 33.11 -18.96
N GLN A 160 -17.06 33.05 -18.34
CA GLN A 160 -16.94 32.83 -16.89
C GLN A 160 -17.67 33.92 -16.09
N TRP A 161 -17.55 35.19 -16.51
CA TRP A 161 -18.30 36.28 -15.89
C TRP A 161 -19.82 36.15 -16.10
N GLN A 162 -20.27 35.62 -17.23
CA GLN A 162 -21.69 35.37 -17.50
C GLN A 162 -22.25 34.31 -16.54
N HIS A 163 -21.55 33.19 -16.33
CA HIS A 163 -21.90 32.18 -15.33
C HIS A 163 -22.03 32.80 -13.93
N LEU A 164 -21.03 33.58 -13.51
CA LEU A 164 -21.02 34.22 -12.19
C LEU A 164 -22.16 35.24 -12.01
N ARG A 165 -22.44 36.05 -13.04
CA ARG A 165 -23.53 37.04 -13.03
C ARG A 165 -24.90 36.37 -13.01
N TRP A 166 -25.06 35.28 -13.77
CA TRP A 166 -26.28 34.48 -13.76
C TRP A 166 -26.56 33.93 -12.36
N MET A 167 -25.58 33.22 -11.78
CA MET A 167 -25.68 32.70 -10.41
C MET A 167 -25.97 33.81 -9.39
N ALA A 168 -25.30 34.96 -9.50
CA ALA A 168 -25.54 36.12 -8.64
C ALA A 168 -26.98 36.64 -8.74
N GLY A 169 -27.53 36.78 -9.96
CA GLY A 169 -28.92 37.19 -10.16
C GLY A 169 -29.92 36.19 -9.59
N ARG A 170 -29.66 34.88 -9.73
CA ARG A 170 -30.46 33.81 -9.10
C ARG A 170 -30.42 33.92 -7.58
N LEU A 171 -29.24 34.13 -6.99
CA LEU A 171 -29.06 34.30 -5.55
C LEU A 171 -29.83 35.51 -4.99
N GLN A 172 -29.85 36.63 -5.73
CA GLN A 172 -30.62 37.80 -5.30
C GLN A 172 -32.12 37.53 -5.25
N ARG A 173 -32.67 36.79 -6.23
CA ARG A 173 -34.09 36.34 -6.20
C ARG A 173 -34.35 35.41 -5.02
N LEU A 174 -33.45 34.47 -4.73
CA LEU A 174 -33.56 33.58 -3.57
C LEU A 174 -33.53 34.36 -2.25
N SER A 175 -32.73 35.42 -2.13
CA SER A 175 -32.67 36.27 -0.93
C SER A 175 -34.01 36.95 -0.58
N GLN A 176 -34.88 37.14 -1.58
CA GLN A 176 -36.21 37.73 -1.43
C GLN A 176 -37.25 36.68 -1.04
N GLN A 177 -37.08 35.43 -1.50
CA GLN A 177 -38.02 34.33 -1.29
C GLN A 177 -37.79 33.58 0.02
N TYR A 178 -36.53 33.46 0.44
CA TYR A 178 -36.11 32.65 1.57
C TYR A 178 -35.55 33.52 2.69
N SER A 179 -35.52 33.00 3.91
CA SER A 179 -35.01 33.69 5.09
C SER A 179 -33.54 33.41 5.37
N ALA A 180 -33.00 32.24 4.99
CA ALA A 180 -31.62 31.83 5.21
C ALA A 180 -31.12 30.87 4.11
N VAL A 181 -30.42 31.40 3.10
CA VAL A 181 -29.93 30.65 1.95
C VAL A 181 -28.48 30.21 2.17
N LEU A 182 -28.18 28.93 1.99
CA LEU A 182 -26.81 28.42 1.83
C LEU A 182 -26.47 28.31 0.35
N CYS A 183 -25.43 28.98 -0.11
CA CYS A 183 -24.88 28.79 -1.45
C CYS A 183 -23.48 28.19 -1.33
N LEU A 184 -23.28 27.03 -1.95
CA LEU A 184 -21.94 26.47 -2.12
C LEU A 184 -21.36 26.98 -3.44
N CYS A 185 -20.09 27.35 -3.44
CA CYS A 185 -19.38 27.70 -4.67
C CYS A 185 -17.96 27.12 -4.62
N SER A 186 -17.35 26.95 -5.79
CA SER A 186 -15.92 26.63 -5.86
C SER A 186 -15.11 27.73 -5.18
N LEU A 187 -14.05 27.38 -4.45
CA LEU A 187 -13.21 28.36 -3.75
C LEU A 187 -12.62 29.44 -4.67
N PRO A 188 -12.17 29.14 -5.91
CA PRO A 188 -11.72 30.16 -6.87
C PRO A 188 -12.82 31.14 -7.28
N ASP A 189 -14.08 30.70 -7.34
CA ASP A 189 -15.21 31.51 -7.80
C ASP A 189 -15.77 32.42 -6.69
N TRP A 190 -15.48 32.10 -5.43
CA TRP A 190 -15.99 32.81 -4.26
C TRP A 190 -15.85 34.35 -4.29
N PRO A 191 -14.65 34.93 -4.52
CA PRO A 191 -14.51 36.39 -4.56
C PRO A 191 -15.25 37.00 -5.76
N TRP A 192 -15.35 36.28 -6.87
CA TRP A 192 -15.90 36.79 -8.12
C TRP A 192 -17.43 36.70 -8.17
N LEU A 193 -18.00 35.65 -7.59
CA LEU A 193 -19.44 35.54 -7.37
C LEU A 193 -19.93 36.60 -6.38
N ARG A 194 -19.13 36.92 -5.35
CA ARG A 194 -19.38 38.07 -4.47
C ARG A 194 -19.35 39.39 -5.25
N ALA A 195 -18.35 39.59 -6.10
CA ALA A 195 -18.25 40.80 -6.93
C ALA A 195 -19.45 40.93 -7.88
N ALA A 196 -19.82 39.85 -8.59
CA ALA A 196 -20.98 39.80 -9.47
C ALA A 196 -22.28 40.11 -8.73
N PHE A 197 -22.45 39.59 -7.51
CA PHE A 197 -23.62 39.89 -6.67
C PHE A 197 -23.70 41.37 -6.27
N GLN A 198 -22.57 42.06 -6.10
CA GLN A 198 -22.53 43.49 -5.77
C GLN A 198 -22.88 44.38 -6.97
N GLU A 199 -22.77 43.89 -8.21
CA GLU A 199 -23.19 44.63 -9.41
C GLU A 199 -24.72 44.85 -9.48
N GLY A 200 -25.50 44.18 -8.62
CA GLY A 200 -26.96 44.30 -8.56
C GLY A 200 -27.72 43.30 -9.45
N LEU A 201 -29.04 43.45 -9.53
CA LEU A 201 -29.92 42.56 -10.31
C LEU A 201 -29.76 42.89 -11.79
N GLN A 202 -28.83 42.20 -12.45
CA GLN A 202 -28.72 42.26 -13.90
C GLN A 202 -29.76 41.33 -14.53
N GLN A 203 -30.45 41.82 -15.55
CA GLN A 203 -31.20 40.96 -16.46
C GLN A 203 -30.18 40.24 -17.34
N THR A 204 -29.71 39.09 -16.89
CA THR A 204 -28.99 38.15 -17.74
C THR A 204 -30.02 37.29 -18.45
N GLU A 205 -30.04 37.35 -19.78
CA GLU A 205 -30.80 36.41 -20.60
C GLU A 205 -30.09 35.05 -20.60
N GLN A 206 -30.88 33.97 -20.55
CA GLN A 206 -30.38 32.62 -20.71
C GLN A 206 -29.89 32.50 -22.16
N PRO A 207 -28.63 32.13 -22.43
CA PRO A 207 -28.19 31.85 -23.78
C PRO A 207 -29.07 30.75 -24.39
N GLU A 208 -29.26 30.82 -25.71
CA GLU A 208 -29.80 29.68 -26.45
C GLU A 208 -28.88 28.48 -26.21
N TRP A 209 -29.49 27.36 -25.84
CA TRP A 209 -28.80 26.11 -25.59
C TRP A 209 -29.70 24.98 -26.08
N SER A 210 -29.07 23.88 -26.44
CA SER A 210 -29.72 22.68 -26.93
C SER A 210 -30.18 21.85 -25.74
N GLU A 211 -31.50 21.80 -25.51
CA GLU A 211 -32.09 20.95 -24.48
C GLU A 211 -31.70 19.48 -24.70
N SER A 212 -30.68 19.05 -23.95
CA SER A 212 -30.14 17.70 -23.96
C SER A 212 -30.41 17.07 -22.60
N GLU A 213 -30.98 15.87 -22.62
CA GLU A 213 -31.30 15.13 -21.40
C GLU A 213 -30.02 14.68 -20.70
N ALA A 214 -30.01 14.85 -19.38
CA ALA A 214 -28.99 14.28 -18.52
C ALA A 214 -29.31 12.79 -18.30
N GLU A 215 -28.27 11.95 -18.31
CA GLU A 215 -28.39 10.50 -18.14
C GLU A 215 -27.56 10.04 -16.92
N THR A 216 -28.14 9.20 -16.07
CA THR A 216 -27.42 8.61 -14.93
C THR A 216 -26.77 7.27 -15.31
N PHE A 217 -25.46 7.14 -15.07
CA PHE A 217 -24.72 5.90 -15.28
C PHE A 217 -24.01 5.41 -14.01
N PRO A 218 -24.10 4.11 -13.66
CA PRO A 218 -23.25 3.52 -12.64
C PRO A 218 -21.81 3.41 -13.14
N VAL A 219 -20.83 3.56 -12.23
CA VAL A 219 -19.40 3.57 -12.60
C VAL A 219 -18.74 2.22 -12.37
N ASP A 220 -17.93 1.79 -13.34
CA ASP A 220 -17.11 0.58 -13.21
C ASP A 220 -16.11 0.72 -12.05
N SER A 221 -16.13 -0.24 -11.12
CA SER A 221 -15.32 -0.25 -9.90
C SER A 221 -13.82 -0.13 -10.14
N ARG A 222 -13.32 -0.60 -11.29
CA ARG A 222 -11.90 -0.53 -11.65
C ARG A 222 -11.49 0.87 -12.12
N SER A 223 -12.45 1.70 -12.49
CA SER A 223 -12.23 3.04 -13.07
C SER A 223 -12.63 4.20 -12.15
N MET A 224 -13.26 3.94 -10.99
CA MET A 224 -13.73 4.96 -10.04
C MET A 224 -12.64 5.97 -9.63
N ILE A 225 -11.38 5.54 -9.58
CA ILE A 225 -10.24 6.38 -9.21
C ILE A 225 -10.01 7.58 -10.14
N PHE A 226 -10.53 7.54 -11.36
CA PHE A 226 -10.40 8.64 -12.33
C PHE A 226 -11.50 9.69 -12.22
N MET A 227 -12.47 9.48 -11.33
CA MET A 227 -13.61 10.38 -11.16
C MET A 227 -13.77 10.83 -9.70
N LEU A 228 -13.58 9.92 -8.74
CA LEU A 228 -13.64 10.25 -7.32
C LEU A 228 -12.51 11.20 -6.93
N GLY A 229 -12.81 12.14 -6.02
CA GLY A 229 -11.79 13.08 -5.53
C GLY A 229 -10.83 12.46 -4.51
N GLU A 230 -11.36 11.58 -3.66
CA GLU A 230 -10.57 10.77 -2.73
C GLU A 230 -10.28 9.38 -3.34
N LEU A 231 -9.31 8.65 -2.78
CA LEU A 231 -9.08 7.26 -3.18
C LEU A 231 -10.35 6.43 -2.95
N PRO A 232 -10.75 5.53 -3.88
CA PRO A 232 -11.94 4.69 -3.71
C PRO A 232 -11.99 4.00 -2.34
N PHE A 233 -10.85 3.51 -1.84
CA PHE A 233 -10.77 2.92 -0.50
C PHE A 233 -11.10 3.89 0.63
N ILE A 234 -10.67 5.15 0.53
CA ILE A 234 -10.91 6.18 1.55
C ILE A 234 -12.35 6.71 1.46
N THR A 235 -12.90 6.91 0.26
CA THR A 235 -14.36 7.11 0.06
C THR A 235 -15.14 5.94 0.66
N GLY A 236 -14.58 4.73 0.50
CA GLY A 236 -14.86 3.46 1.15
C GLY A 236 -14.95 3.49 2.68
N LEU A 237 -14.32 4.44 3.34
CA LEU A 237 -14.34 4.56 4.79
C LEU A 237 -15.30 5.66 5.24
N TYR A 238 -15.43 6.74 4.47
CA TYR A 238 -16.39 7.81 4.77
C TYR A 238 -17.83 7.31 4.81
N GLU A 239 -18.25 6.53 3.82
CA GLU A 239 -19.61 5.95 3.84
C GLU A 239 -19.76 4.87 4.92
N GLN A 240 -18.68 4.19 5.32
CA GLN A 240 -18.72 3.19 6.39
C GLN A 240 -18.92 3.86 7.74
N ALA A 241 -18.19 4.95 7.98
CA ALA A 241 -18.35 5.78 9.16
C ALA A 241 -19.76 6.39 9.21
N ARG A 242 -20.29 6.84 8.07
CA ARG A 242 -21.67 7.34 7.97
C ARG A 242 -22.71 6.29 8.35
N VAL A 243 -22.59 5.06 7.86
CA VAL A 243 -23.52 3.95 8.18
C VAL A 243 -23.43 3.54 9.65
N ARG A 244 -22.23 3.55 10.22
CA ARG A 244 -21.98 3.15 11.61
C ARG A 244 -22.18 4.26 12.63
N LEU A 245 -22.35 5.51 12.17
CA LEU A 245 -22.29 6.72 12.99
C LEU A 245 -20.94 6.85 13.73
N ASP A 246 -19.86 6.36 13.11
CA ASP A 246 -18.49 6.52 13.62
C ASP A 246 -17.95 7.92 13.29
N ASP A 247 -16.87 8.31 13.96
CA ASP A 247 -16.13 9.54 13.67
C ASP A 247 -15.44 9.45 12.30
N ASP A 248 -15.72 10.44 11.45
CA ASP A 248 -15.14 10.60 10.12
C ASP A 248 -14.23 11.84 10.00
N GLU A 249 -13.97 12.56 11.10
CA GLU A 249 -13.21 13.82 11.08
C GLU A 249 -11.78 13.64 10.56
N ASN A 250 -11.16 12.48 10.75
CA ASN A 250 -9.75 12.25 10.45
C ASN A 250 -9.49 11.23 9.32
N LEU A 251 -10.52 10.82 8.57
CA LEU A 251 -10.41 9.75 7.58
C LEU A 251 -9.48 10.05 6.41
N SER A 252 -9.23 11.32 6.04
CA SER A 252 -8.19 11.64 5.04
C SER A 252 -6.78 11.19 5.44
N ILE A 253 -6.48 11.08 6.74
CA ILE A 253 -5.19 10.58 7.27
C ILE A 253 -5.32 9.15 7.81
N ASP A 254 -6.33 8.89 8.63
CA ASP A 254 -6.53 7.57 9.25
C ASP A 254 -6.98 6.52 8.22
N GLY A 255 -7.60 6.96 7.13
CA GLY A 255 -7.87 6.13 5.96
C GLY A 255 -6.60 5.63 5.29
N VAL A 256 -5.52 6.43 5.24
CA VAL A 256 -4.21 5.98 4.74
C VAL A 256 -3.62 4.88 5.63
N LYS A 257 -3.73 5.01 6.96
CA LYS A 257 -3.28 3.96 7.89
C LYS A 257 -4.09 2.68 7.69
N SER A 258 -5.41 2.81 7.59
CA SER A 258 -6.34 1.71 7.34
C SER A 258 -6.02 1.01 6.02
N LEU A 259 -5.74 1.77 4.96
CA LEU A 259 -5.34 1.27 3.65
C LEU A 259 -4.06 0.42 3.75
N LEU A 260 -3.03 0.92 4.41
CA LEU A 260 -1.77 0.19 4.59
C LEU A 260 -1.96 -1.10 5.41
N LEU A 261 -2.85 -1.09 6.40
CA LEU A 261 -3.18 -2.29 7.18
C LEU A 261 -3.94 -3.32 6.34
N HIS A 262 -4.94 -2.90 5.56
CA HIS A 262 -5.67 -3.80 4.66
C HIS A 262 -4.76 -4.36 3.57
N ALA A 263 -3.88 -3.53 2.99
CA ALA A 263 -2.89 -3.97 2.03
C ALA A 263 -1.91 -4.99 2.64
N ARG A 264 -1.52 -4.81 3.91
CA ARG A 264 -0.69 -5.79 4.64
C ARG A 264 -1.41 -7.11 4.85
N ASP A 265 -2.68 -7.06 5.23
CA ASP A 265 -3.44 -8.26 5.51
C ASP A 265 -3.72 -9.04 4.21
N ALA A 266 -4.01 -8.34 3.10
CA ALA A 266 -4.08 -8.93 1.75
C ALA A 266 -2.73 -9.52 1.31
N TYR A 267 -1.62 -8.79 1.51
CA TYR A 267 -0.26 -9.29 1.24
C TYR A 267 0.07 -10.55 2.04
N LYS A 268 -0.31 -10.59 3.32
CA LYS A 268 -0.09 -11.75 4.17
C LYS A 268 -0.97 -12.93 3.76
N ALA A 269 -2.23 -12.69 3.39
CA ALA A 269 -3.14 -13.73 2.94
C ALA A 269 -2.63 -14.40 1.65
N GLU A 270 -2.05 -13.62 0.74
CA GLU A 270 -1.52 -14.13 -0.52
C GLU A 270 -0.21 -14.91 -0.38
N PHE A 271 0.78 -14.33 0.33
CA PHE A 271 2.11 -14.94 0.42
C PHE A 271 2.27 -15.89 1.62
N GLY A 272 1.36 -15.88 2.59
CA GLY A 272 1.40 -16.77 3.75
C GLY A 272 2.73 -16.70 4.51
N THR A 273 3.39 -17.85 4.68
CA THR A 273 4.70 -17.95 5.34
C THR A 273 5.86 -17.35 4.54
N ARG A 274 5.66 -17.01 3.26
CA ARG A 274 6.64 -16.36 2.39
C ARG A 274 6.57 -14.85 2.46
N ALA A 275 5.48 -14.32 3.01
CA ALA A 275 5.28 -12.88 3.15
C ALA A 275 6.42 -12.30 3.99
N ARG A 276 7.16 -11.34 3.44
CA ARG A 276 8.09 -10.52 4.22
C ARG A 276 7.31 -9.92 5.38
N ARG A 277 7.82 -10.04 6.59
CA ARG A 277 7.11 -9.48 7.75
C ARG A 277 7.01 -7.95 7.67
N ILE A 278 5.83 -7.44 7.35
CA ILE A 278 5.54 -6.01 7.37
C ILE A 278 5.20 -5.60 8.81
N THR A 279 6.22 -5.17 9.54
CA THR A 279 6.08 -4.80 10.96
C THR A 279 5.47 -3.41 11.14
N PRO A 280 4.89 -3.08 12.31
CA PRO A 280 4.46 -1.72 12.61
C PRO A 280 5.59 -0.68 12.49
N SER A 281 6.82 -1.06 12.84
CA SER A 281 8.02 -0.21 12.65
C SER A 281 8.31 0.04 11.16
N LEU A 282 8.11 -0.95 10.29
CA LEU A 282 8.26 -0.76 8.85
C LEU A 282 7.17 0.18 8.31
N LEU A 283 5.90 -0.04 8.67
CA LEU A 283 4.79 0.85 8.28
C LEU A 283 4.98 2.28 8.78
N SER A 284 5.49 2.46 10.00
CA SER A 284 5.83 3.78 10.54
C SER A 284 6.90 4.48 9.68
N ARG A 285 7.92 3.73 9.23
CA ARG A 285 8.93 4.26 8.28
C ARG A 285 8.32 4.59 6.92
N THR A 286 7.41 3.75 6.40
CA THR A 286 6.65 4.01 5.17
C THR A 286 5.85 5.31 5.28
N LEU A 287 5.12 5.50 6.37
CA LEU A 287 4.34 6.73 6.62
C LEU A 287 5.24 7.96 6.79
N LYS A 288 6.38 7.83 7.48
CA LYS A 288 7.36 8.91 7.61
C LYS A 288 7.91 9.32 6.24
N TYR A 289 8.22 8.34 5.38
CA TYR A 289 8.69 8.59 4.02
C TYR A 289 7.60 9.25 3.18
N ALA A 290 6.36 8.73 3.21
CA ALA A 290 5.22 9.31 2.51
C ALA A 290 4.98 10.77 2.92
N ARG A 291 4.95 11.06 4.23
CA ARG A 291 4.83 12.41 4.75
C ARG A 291 5.93 13.33 4.22
N ASN A 292 7.18 12.88 4.24
CA ASN A 292 8.30 13.70 3.77
C ASN A 292 8.20 13.97 2.25
N LEU A 293 7.75 12.99 1.47
CA LEU A 293 7.55 13.14 0.03
C LEU A 293 6.39 14.11 -0.26
N SER A 294 5.25 13.98 0.44
CA SER A 294 4.14 14.95 0.36
C SER A 294 4.59 16.39 0.62
N LEU A 295 5.42 16.60 1.65
CA LEU A 295 5.95 17.92 1.98
C LEU A 295 6.86 18.50 0.88
N ILE A 296 7.69 17.66 0.25
CA ILE A 296 8.51 18.07 -0.90
C ILE A 296 7.62 18.50 -2.07
N GLU A 297 6.50 17.81 -2.25
CA GLU A 297 5.48 18.13 -3.27
C GLU A 297 4.52 19.25 -2.85
N ARG A 298 4.76 19.91 -1.71
CA ARG A 298 3.93 20.99 -1.16
C ARG A 298 2.48 20.57 -0.85
N ARG A 299 2.27 19.32 -0.44
CA ARG A 299 0.98 18.74 -0.03
C ARG A 299 1.00 18.33 1.45
N PHE A 300 -0.17 18.32 2.10
CA PHE A 300 -0.31 17.81 3.47
C PHE A 300 -0.65 16.32 3.51
N THR A 301 -1.43 15.85 2.54
CA THR A 301 -1.80 14.45 2.36
C THR A 301 -1.03 13.81 1.20
N PRO A 302 -0.75 12.49 1.27
CA PRO A 302 -0.12 11.74 0.19
C PRO A 302 -1.14 11.38 -0.90
N ASP A 303 -0.73 11.52 -2.16
CA ASP A 303 -1.49 10.95 -3.28
C ASP A 303 -1.16 9.47 -3.49
N LEU A 304 -1.88 8.82 -4.42
CA LEU A 304 -1.66 7.41 -4.75
C LEU A 304 -0.19 7.14 -5.10
N TYR A 305 0.40 7.98 -5.95
CA TYR A 305 1.78 7.82 -6.40
C TYR A 305 2.73 7.83 -5.20
N THR A 306 2.58 8.81 -4.31
CA THR A 306 3.36 8.94 -3.08
C THR A 306 3.23 7.69 -2.20
N LEU A 307 2.01 7.16 -2.03
CA LEU A 307 1.77 5.96 -1.22
C LEU A 307 2.42 4.71 -1.82
N VAL A 308 2.27 4.50 -3.13
CA VAL A 308 2.85 3.35 -3.84
C VAL A 308 4.37 3.44 -3.85
N MET A 309 4.94 4.60 -4.16
CA MET A 309 6.40 4.81 -4.14
C MET A 309 6.99 4.62 -2.74
N SER A 310 6.34 5.17 -1.72
CA SER A 310 6.77 4.99 -0.32
C SER A 310 6.78 3.51 0.06
N SER A 311 5.75 2.79 -0.33
CA SER A 311 5.62 1.34 -0.09
C SER A 311 6.67 0.55 -0.85
N LYS A 312 6.94 0.91 -2.11
CA LYS A 312 7.98 0.28 -2.95
C LYS A 312 9.36 0.42 -2.31
N GLN A 313 9.73 1.64 -1.91
CA GLN A 313 11.06 1.91 -1.38
C GLN A 313 11.30 1.28 0.01
N THR A 314 10.26 1.16 0.83
CA THR A 314 10.40 0.65 2.20
C THR A 314 10.14 -0.86 2.31
N ALA A 315 9.06 -1.34 1.70
CA ALA A 315 8.59 -2.71 1.84
C ALA A 315 8.86 -3.59 0.61
N GLY A 316 9.03 -2.99 -0.58
CA GLY A 316 9.31 -3.67 -1.85
C GLY A 316 8.12 -3.71 -2.80
N ASP A 317 8.37 -4.09 -4.05
CA ASP A 317 7.40 -4.04 -5.15
C ASP A 317 6.12 -4.83 -4.87
N GLN A 318 6.22 -6.05 -4.34
CA GLN A 318 5.03 -6.88 -4.05
C GLN A 318 4.07 -6.17 -3.08
N PHE A 319 4.58 -5.60 -1.97
CA PHE A 319 3.72 -4.86 -1.05
C PHE A 319 3.17 -3.57 -1.68
N ALA A 320 3.96 -2.89 -2.53
CA ALA A 320 3.50 -1.70 -3.25
C ALA A 320 2.36 -2.01 -4.23
N VAL A 321 2.39 -3.17 -4.89
CA VAL A 321 1.28 -3.66 -5.73
C VAL A 321 0.02 -3.83 -4.89
N HIS A 322 0.10 -4.48 -3.72
CA HIS A 322 -1.06 -4.60 -2.84
C HIS A 322 -1.61 -3.25 -2.37
N VAL A 323 -0.75 -2.27 -2.11
CA VAL A 323 -1.19 -0.90 -1.76
C VAL A 323 -1.96 -0.27 -2.92
N ALA A 324 -1.46 -0.40 -4.16
CA ALA A 324 -2.13 0.11 -5.36
C ALA A 324 -3.45 -0.62 -5.69
N GLU A 325 -3.51 -1.93 -5.47
CA GLU A 325 -4.74 -2.72 -5.63
C GLU A 325 -5.76 -2.33 -4.55
N THR A 326 -5.33 -2.27 -3.29
CA THR A 326 -6.20 -1.94 -2.15
C THR A 326 -6.76 -0.54 -2.27
N SER A 327 -5.99 0.44 -2.73
CA SER A 327 -6.47 1.83 -2.88
C SER A 327 -7.65 1.97 -3.83
N ARG A 328 -7.80 1.03 -4.79
CA ARG A 328 -8.86 1.02 -5.79
C ARG A 328 -10.12 0.30 -5.33
N LEU A 329 -10.10 -0.34 -4.17
CA LEU A 329 -11.25 -1.08 -3.65
C LEU A 329 -12.28 -0.11 -3.09
N TYR A 330 -13.53 -0.29 -3.52
CA TYR A 330 -14.69 0.37 -2.93
C TYR A 330 -15.62 -0.72 -2.38
N PRO A 331 -16.00 -0.70 -1.08
CA PRO A 331 -16.67 -1.84 -0.46
C PRO A 331 -18.15 -1.99 -0.82
N TRP A 332 -18.79 -0.97 -1.42
CA TRP A 332 -20.22 -1.01 -1.80
C TRP A 332 -20.41 -1.17 -3.31
N THR A 333 -19.63 -2.06 -3.92
CA THR A 333 -19.92 -2.51 -5.28
C THR A 333 -21.17 -3.38 -5.26
N VAL A 334 -22.14 -3.04 -6.09
CA VAL A 334 -23.29 -3.89 -6.37
C VAL A 334 -22.92 -4.78 -7.54
N ASP A 335 -23.10 -6.10 -7.40
CA ASP A 335 -23.15 -7.00 -8.56
C ASP A 335 -24.42 -6.66 -9.34
N ASP A 336 -24.28 -6.20 -10.59
CA ASP A 336 -25.44 -6.06 -11.47
C ASP A 336 -25.02 -6.10 -12.93
N ASP A 337 -25.85 -6.79 -13.74
CA ASP A 337 -25.84 -6.82 -15.22
C ASP A 337 -26.10 -5.45 -15.86
N GLN A 338 -26.07 -4.38 -15.07
CA GLN A 338 -26.35 -3.03 -15.55
C GLN A 338 -25.18 -2.48 -16.36
N PRO A 339 -25.47 -1.78 -17.47
CA PRO A 339 -24.45 -1.12 -18.28
C PRO A 339 -23.71 -0.07 -17.45
N VAL A 340 -22.38 -0.22 -17.32
CA VAL A 340 -21.51 0.69 -16.55
C VAL A 340 -20.70 1.61 -17.45
N ILE A 341 -20.50 2.84 -17.03
CA ILE A 341 -19.55 3.77 -17.65
C ILE A 341 -18.14 3.54 -17.09
N ARG A 342 -17.12 3.64 -17.93
CA ARG A 342 -15.71 3.54 -17.53
C ARG A 342 -15.01 4.88 -17.70
N PHE A 343 -14.23 5.28 -16.71
CA PHE A 343 -13.44 6.52 -16.77
C PHE A 343 -11.96 6.27 -17.03
N GLY A 344 -11.35 7.25 -17.70
CA GLY A 344 -9.91 7.50 -17.72
C GLY A 344 -9.66 8.99 -17.44
N VAL A 345 -8.41 9.44 -17.54
CA VAL A 345 -8.10 10.86 -17.32
C VAL A 345 -8.67 11.70 -18.48
N GLY A 346 -9.66 12.55 -18.18
CA GLY A 346 -10.35 13.40 -19.17
C GLY A 346 -11.20 12.63 -20.19
N ARG A 347 -11.44 11.34 -19.97
CA ARG A 347 -12.13 10.46 -20.92
C ARG A 347 -13.16 9.60 -20.21
N ALA A 348 -14.27 9.33 -20.89
CA ALA A 348 -15.25 8.34 -20.48
C ALA A 348 -15.58 7.41 -21.65
N MET A 349 -15.85 6.15 -21.36
CA MET A 349 -16.35 5.17 -22.30
C MET A 349 -17.72 4.72 -21.82
N LEU A 350 -18.74 5.02 -22.63
CA LEU A 350 -20.11 4.64 -22.38
C LEU A 350 -20.29 3.12 -22.50
N PRO A 351 -21.39 2.57 -21.97
CA PRO A 351 -21.63 1.12 -21.98
C PRO A 351 -21.75 0.51 -23.38
N ASP A 352 -22.17 1.31 -24.37
CA ASP A 352 -22.25 0.95 -25.79
C ASP A 352 -20.89 0.93 -26.50
N GLY A 353 -19.81 1.34 -25.81
CA GLY A 353 -18.46 1.45 -26.35
C GLY A 353 -18.13 2.83 -26.91
N THR A 354 -19.05 3.80 -26.87
CA THR A 354 -18.80 5.16 -27.34
C THR A 354 -17.79 5.86 -26.43
N GLU A 355 -16.69 6.36 -27.00
CA GLU A 355 -15.71 7.18 -26.27
C GLU A 355 -16.07 8.67 -26.31
N LEU A 356 -15.98 9.31 -25.15
CA LEU A 356 -16.27 10.73 -24.94
C LEU A 356 -15.08 11.45 -24.28
N HIS A 357 -14.88 12.71 -24.66
CA HIS A 357 -14.11 13.64 -23.83
C HIS A 357 -14.98 14.08 -22.66
N ALA A 358 -14.54 13.82 -21.42
CA ALA A 358 -15.37 13.95 -20.23
C ALA A 358 -14.91 15.09 -19.32
N VAL A 359 -15.78 16.08 -19.11
CA VAL A 359 -15.50 17.28 -18.32
C VAL A 359 -16.34 17.31 -17.05
N SER A 360 -15.69 17.35 -15.88
CA SER A 360 -16.41 17.40 -14.60
C SER A 360 -16.94 18.80 -14.34
N ARG A 361 -18.23 18.91 -13.95
CA ARG A 361 -18.85 20.14 -13.45
C ARG A 361 -18.49 20.48 -11.99
N LEU A 362 -17.89 19.52 -11.27
CA LEU A 362 -17.41 19.71 -9.91
C LEU A 362 -15.93 19.26 -9.83
N PRO A 363 -15.03 19.92 -10.58
CA PRO A 363 -13.65 19.47 -10.74
C PRO A 363 -12.88 19.59 -9.42
N GLY A 364 -12.32 18.47 -8.96
CA GLY A 364 -11.39 18.43 -7.84
C GLY A 364 -9.97 18.86 -8.24
N GLN A 365 -8.99 18.45 -7.44
CA GLN A 365 -7.57 18.67 -7.75
C GLN A 365 -7.19 17.97 -9.08
N PRO A 366 -6.39 18.61 -9.95
CA PRO A 366 -6.02 18.02 -11.23
C PRO A 366 -5.20 16.75 -11.04
N MET A 367 -5.56 15.69 -11.76
CA MET A 367 -4.81 14.44 -11.80
C MET A 367 -3.61 14.56 -12.75
N ILE A 368 -2.45 14.12 -12.28
CA ILE A 368 -1.21 14.14 -13.06
C ILE A 368 -0.77 12.71 -13.32
N TRP A 369 -0.51 12.38 -14.58
CA TRP A 369 0.08 11.10 -14.96
C TRP A 369 1.51 10.99 -14.44
N ARG A 370 1.78 9.92 -13.70
CA ARG A 370 3.13 9.57 -13.24
C ARG A 370 3.39 8.10 -13.49
N SER A 371 4.60 7.79 -13.94
CA SER A 371 5.01 6.40 -14.17
C SER A 371 5.61 5.80 -12.90
N CYS A 372 5.17 4.60 -12.56
CA CYS A 372 5.74 3.78 -11.49
C CYS A 372 5.95 2.38 -12.04
N GLN A 373 7.21 1.98 -12.23
CA GLN A 373 7.54 0.60 -12.60
C GLN A 373 7.43 -0.28 -11.37
N LEU A 374 6.62 -1.32 -11.43
CA LEU A 374 6.49 -2.33 -10.37
C LEU A 374 6.72 -3.70 -10.98
N ASN A 375 7.54 -4.52 -10.32
CA ASN A 375 7.64 -5.93 -10.63
C ASN A 375 6.37 -6.63 -10.14
N THR A 376 5.40 -6.80 -11.03
CA THR A 376 4.15 -7.49 -10.73
C THR A 376 4.35 -9.00 -10.71
N ARG A 377 3.48 -9.68 -9.96
CA ARG A 377 3.33 -11.14 -10.06
C ARG A 377 2.98 -11.55 -11.50
N PRO A 378 3.50 -12.68 -12.00
CA PRO A 378 3.04 -13.25 -13.26
C PRO A 378 1.58 -13.68 -13.14
N ASP A 379 0.82 -13.58 -14.22
CA ASP A 379 -0.52 -14.14 -14.27
C ASP A 379 -0.48 -15.67 -14.30
N LEU A 380 -1.62 -16.31 -14.02
CA LEU A 380 -1.72 -17.78 -13.95
C LEU A 380 -1.31 -18.46 -15.26
N ARG A 381 -1.64 -17.84 -16.41
CA ARG A 381 -1.30 -18.39 -17.74
C ARG A 381 0.22 -18.38 -17.96
N THR A 382 0.90 -17.30 -17.57
CA THR A 382 2.35 -17.20 -17.68
C THR A 382 3.04 -18.17 -16.74
N THR A 383 2.57 -18.26 -15.50
CA THR A 383 3.08 -19.21 -14.48
C THR A 383 3.02 -20.65 -15.00
N PHE A 384 1.85 -21.06 -15.53
CA PHE A 384 1.66 -22.40 -16.07
C PHE A 384 2.54 -22.69 -17.29
N ARG A 385 2.75 -21.69 -18.15
CA ARG A 385 3.67 -21.79 -19.29
C ARG A 385 5.10 -22.06 -18.81
N TRP A 386 5.58 -21.31 -17.82
CA TRP A 386 6.92 -21.49 -17.28
C TRP A 386 7.12 -22.83 -16.59
N GLN A 387 6.12 -23.32 -15.85
CA GLN A 387 6.16 -24.67 -15.25
C GLN A 387 6.32 -25.76 -16.31
N LYS A 388 5.59 -25.67 -17.43
CA LYS A 388 5.68 -26.65 -18.52
C LYS A 388 7.01 -26.63 -19.26
N SER A 389 7.64 -25.46 -19.36
CA SER A 389 8.94 -25.30 -20.01
C SER A 389 10.13 -25.70 -19.13
N TRP A 390 9.90 -26.16 -17.89
CA TRP A 390 10.97 -26.49 -16.96
C TRP A 390 11.71 -27.77 -17.38
N ASN A 391 13.04 -27.72 -17.45
CA ASN A 391 13.88 -28.88 -17.73
C ASN A 391 14.29 -29.55 -16.41
N PRO A 392 13.85 -30.80 -16.13
CA PRO A 392 14.19 -31.47 -14.88
C PRO A 392 15.69 -31.63 -14.63
N TYR A 393 16.52 -31.62 -15.69
CA TYR A 393 17.96 -31.90 -15.60
C TYR A 393 18.85 -30.65 -15.57
N GLY A 394 18.28 -29.45 -15.72
CA GLY A 394 19.03 -28.19 -15.85
C GLY A 394 19.14 -27.37 -14.56
N GLN A 395 18.80 -27.93 -13.40
CA GLN A 395 18.64 -27.17 -12.17
C GLN A 395 19.99 -26.64 -11.65
N CYS A 396 20.06 -25.35 -11.35
CA CYS A 396 21.20 -24.75 -10.66
C CYS A 396 20.74 -23.66 -9.68
N SER A 397 21.63 -23.29 -8.77
CA SER A 397 21.40 -22.24 -7.77
C SER A 397 21.74 -20.85 -8.31
N TRP A 398 21.28 -19.82 -7.60
CA TRP A 398 21.60 -18.43 -7.86
C TRP A 398 22.83 -17.99 -7.02
N PRO A 399 24.00 -17.71 -7.65
CA PRO A 399 25.26 -17.56 -6.92
C PRO A 399 25.28 -16.50 -5.79
N PRO A 400 24.64 -15.32 -5.93
CA PRO A 400 24.58 -14.35 -4.83
C PRO A 400 23.90 -14.86 -3.55
N GLU A 401 22.94 -15.78 -3.68
CA GLU A 401 22.28 -16.41 -2.53
C GLU A 401 23.17 -17.50 -1.93
N ASP A 402 23.89 -18.25 -2.77
CA ASP A 402 24.88 -19.23 -2.33
C ASP A 402 26.00 -18.58 -1.51
N GLU A 403 26.56 -17.46 -1.98
CA GLU A 403 27.53 -16.68 -1.20
C GLU A 403 26.96 -16.23 0.15
N SER A 404 25.69 -15.83 0.17
CA SER A 404 25.03 -15.30 1.37
C SER A 404 24.81 -16.39 2.42
N ILE A 405 24.33 -17.57 2.00
CA ILE A 405 24.13 -18.70 2.91
C ILE A 405 25.46 -19.29 3.39
N GLU A 406 26.50 -19.29 2.55
CA GLU A 406 27.84 -19.74 2.94
C GLU A 406 28.55 -18.79 3.92
N ARG A 407 28.39 -17.47 3.75
CA ARG A 407 28.82 -16.48 4.75
C ARG A 407 28.09 -16.70 6.08
N PHE A 408 26.78 -16.96 6.03
CA PHE A 408 26.02 -17.27 7.23
C PHE A 408 26.46 -18.58 7.90
N ARG A 409 26.78 -19.62 7.11
CA ARG A 409 27.36 -20.88 7.58
C ARG A 409 28.66 -20.67 8.32
N THR A 410 29.54 -19.84 7.77
CA THR A 410 30.81 -19.49 8.42
C THR A 410 30.56 -18.79 9.75
N HIS A 411 29.62 -17.83 9.78
CA HIS A 411 29.25 -17.14 11.01
C HIS A 411 28.68 -18.09 12.08
N VAL A 412 27.81 -19.05 11.70
CA VAL A 412 27.29 -20.08 12.62
C VAL A 412 28.40 -20.96 13.17
N LYS A 413 29.37 -21.33 12.33
CA LYS A 413 30.55 -22.10 12.75
C LYS A 413 31.38 -21.34 13.78
N ASP A 414 31.64 -20.07 13.55
CA ASP A 414 32.44 -19.24 14.46
C ASP A 414 31.75 -19.11 15.83
N VAL A 415 30.43 -18.84 15.83
CA VAL A 415 29.64 -18.81 17.07
C VAL A 415 29.66 -20.17 17.79
N ALA A 416 29.65 -21.28 17.06
CA ALA A 416 29.76 -22.60 17.65
C ALA A 416 31.14 -22.84 18.29
N LEU A 417 32.22 -22.39 17.65
CA LEU A 417 33.58 -22.48 18.20
C LEU A 417 33.73 -21.66 19.48
N ASP A 418 33.17 -20.45 19.51
CA ASP A 418 33.13 -19.60 20.71
C ASP A 418 32.38 -20.26 21.86
N LEU A 419 31.27 -20.95 21.57
CA LEU A 419 30.51 -21.71 22.57
C LEU A 419 31.31 -22.88 23.14
N ILE A 420 32.09 -23.60 22.31
CA ILE A 420 33.01 -24.64 22.80
C ILE A 420 34.07 -24.04 23.74
N GLY A 421 34.62 -22.87 23.39
CA GLY A 421 35.59 -22.17 24.23
C GLY A 421 35.01 -21.75 25.59
N ASN A 422 33.78 -21.24 25.59
CA ASN A 422 33.07 -20.85 26.80
C ASN A 422 32.79 -22.03 27.76
N ASP A 423 32.45 -23.21 27.24
CA ASP A 423 32.24 -24.40 28.06
C ASP A 423 33.55 -24.93 28.70
N LEU A 424 34.70 -24.56 28.14
CA LEU A 424 36.03 -24.89 28.67
C LEU A 424 36.60 -23.81 29.59
N ALA A 425 35.83 -22.75 29.86
CA ALA A 425 36.26 -21.65 30.71
C ALA A 425 36.69 -22.14 32.09
N ARG A 426 37.89 -21.75 32.50
CA ARG A 426 38.42 -22.02 33.83
C ARG A 426 38.39 -20.76 34.65
N THR A 427 38.11 -20.91 35.93
CA THR A 427 38.18 -19.81 36.88
C THR A 427 39.45 -19.96 37.70
N GLU A 428 40.27 -18.91 37.73
CA GLU A 428 41.54 -18.88 38.46
C GLU A 428 41.58 -17.68 39.40
N LYS A 429 42.34 -17.78 40.49
CA LYS A 429 42.55 -16.68 41.43
C LYS A 429 43.32 -15.54 40.74
N PHE A 430 42.82 -14.32 40.88
CA PHE A 430 43.46 -13.12 40.37
C PHE A 430 44.86 -12.96 40.97
N SER A 431 45.85 -12.78 40.10
CA SER A 431 47.24 -12.56 40.50
C SER A 431 47.75 -11.24 39.93
N ALA A 432 47.96 -11.16 38.61
CA ALA A 432 48.58 -10.00 37.96
C ALA A 432 47.86 -9.51 36.69
N SER A 433 46.84 -10.23 36.21
CA SER A 433 46.10 -9.88 35.00
C SER A 433 44.62 -10.22 35.14
N MET A 434 43.75 -9.39 34.55
CA MET A 434 42.31 -9.66 34.47
C MET A 434 41.94 -10.78 33.49
N LYS A 435 42.93 -11.32 32.75
CA LYS A 435 42.74 -12.37 31.74
C LYS A 435 41.57 -12.03 30.83
N ASP A 436 40.52 -12.84 30.78
CA ASP A 436 39.36 -12.62 29.91
C ASP A 436 38.15 -12.02 30.66
N GLY A 437 38.32 -11.63 31.92
CA GLY A 437 37.32 -10.92 32.72
C GLY A 437 37.13 -11.48 34.13
N LEU A 438 36.44 -10.72 34.99
CA LEU A 438 36.17 -11.11 36.38
C LEU A 438 35.05 -12.17 36.46
N ASP A 439 35.28 -13.25 37.21
CA ASP A 439 34.22 -14.19 37.54
C ASP A 439 33.46 -13.70 38.78
N ILE A 440 32.42 -12.87 38.56
CA ILE A 440 31.64 -12.27 39.64
C ILE A 440 31.05 -13.34 40.58
N ARG A 441 30.60 -14.48 40.04
CA ARG A 441 29.94 -15.51 40.85
C ARG A 441 30.92 -16.20 41.80
N GLU A 442 32.08 -16.60 41.30
CA GLU A 442 33.09 -17.27 42.11
C GLU A 442 33.79 -16.28 43.07
N THR A 443 33.96 -15.03 42.64
CA THR A 443 34.43 -13.93 43.50
C THR A 443 33.47 -13.68 44.66
N LEU A 444 32.17 -13.63 44.42
CA LEU A 444 31.17 -13.46 45.49
C LEU A 444 31.11 -14.68 46.42
N ARG A 445 31.31 -15.89 45.88
CA ARG A 445 31.33 -17.12 46.69
C ARG A 445 32.49 -17.15 47.68
N ASN A 446 33.65 -16.66 47.25
CA ASN A 446 34.87 -16.58 48.05
C ASN A 446 35.11 -15.17 48.61
N TRP A 447 34.07 -14.33 48.71
CA TRP A 447 34.19 -12.94 49.16
C TRP A 447 34.82 -12.81 50.56
N HIS A 448 34.57 -13.79 51.41
CA HIS A 448 35.11 -13.88 52.77
C HIS A 448 36.65 -14.05 52.82
N THR A 449 37.29 -14.53 51.75
CA THR A 449 38.76 -14.66 51.69
C THR A 449 39.44 -13.40 51.15
N GLY A 450 38.67 -12.43 50.65
CA GLY A 450 39.20 -11.21 50.01
C GLY A 450 39.82 -11.45 48.63
N ASP A 451 39.68 -12.66 48.07
CA ASP A 451 40.29 -13.05 46.81
C ASP A 451 39.36 -12.76 45.62
N LEU A 452 39.91 -12.16 44.57
CA LEU A 452 39.22 -11.98 43.30
C LEU A 452 39.49 -13.18 42.39
N TYR A 453 38.51 -13.55 41.58
CA TYR A 453 38.63 -14.65 40.63
C TYR A 453 38.40 -14.14 39.20
N VAL A 454 39.21 -14.62 38.26
CA VAL A 454 39.16 -14.25 36.83
C VAL A 454 38.91 -15.47 35.97
N ARG A 455 38.22 -15.27 34.86
CA ARG A 455 37.96 -16.28 33.84
C ARG A 455 39.10 -16.36 32.84
N VAL A 456 39.40 -17.58 32.45
CA VAL A 456 40.35 -17.93 31.39
C VAL A 456 39.60 -18.77 30.38
N PHE A 457 39.41 -18.22 29.18
CA PHE A 457 38.92 -18.99 28.06
C PHE A 457 40.15 -19.59 27.35
N PRO A 458 40.36 -20.92 27.43
CA PRO A 458 41.38 -21.53 26.61
C PRO A 458 41.07 -21.27 25.13
N PRO A 459 42.09 -21.11 24.26
CA PRO A 459 41.86 -20.94 22.83
C PRO A 459 40.98 -22.09 22.34
N ALA A 460 39.91 -21.76 21.61
CA ALA A 460 38.91 -22.73 21.16
C ALA A 460 39.59 -23.83 20.31
N SER A 461 39.96 -24.93 20.95
CA SER A 461 40.63 -26.05 20.30
C SER A 461 39.55 -27.00 19.77
N GLY A 462 39.09 -26.74 18.55
CA GLY A 462 38.12 -27.59 17.87
C GLY A 462 38.03 -27.21 16.41
N ARG A 463 37.95 -28.20 15.53
CA ARG A 463 37.55 -27.99 14.14
C ARG A 463 36.10 -28.43 13.99
N ILE A 464 35.36 -27.72 13.17
CA ILE A 464 33.99 -28.04 12.78
C ILE A 464 33.97 -28.02 11.25
N ASP A 465 33.66 -29.18 10.67
CA ASP A 465 33.55 -29.39 9.21
C ASP A 465 32.10 -29.61 8.75
N CYS A 466 31.15 -29.66 9.70
CA CYS A 466 29.73 -29.85 9.44
C CYS A 466 28.90 -28.84 10.23
N VAL A 467 28.03 -28.12 9.52
CA VAL A 467 27.05 -27.19 10.09
C VAL A 467 25.67 -27.61 9.62
N ILE A 468 24.76 -27.80 10.57
CA ILE A 468 23.37 -28.10 10.29
C ILE A 468 22.52 -26.91 10.73
N MET A 469 21.66 -26.44 9.84
CA MET A 469 20.72 -25.36 10.09
C MET A 469 19.30 -25.86 9.94
N LEU A 470 18.56 -25.87 11.04
CA LEU A 470 17.14 -26.20 11.08
C LEU A 470 16.37 -24.89 11.31
N PHE A 471 15.77 -24.38 10.24
CA PHE A 471 14.97 -23.15 10.29
C PHE A 471 13.53 -23.41 10.72
N ASP A 472 13.03 -24.62 10.43
CA ASP A 472 11.74 -25.12 10.87
C ASP A 472 11.92 -26.47 11.56
N SER A 473 11.57 -26.56 12.85
CA SER A 473 11.61 -27.80 13.60
C SER A 473 10.61 -27.76 14.77
N PRO A 474 9.66 -28.70 14.87
CA PRO A 474 9.51 -29.88 14.02
C PRO A 474 8.99 -29.55 12.61
N ALA A 475 9.62 -30.10 11.58
CA ALA A 475 9.25 -29.90 10.18
C ALA A 475 8.13 -30.86 9.75
N ASP A 476 7.12 -30.37 9.03
CA ASP A 476 6.12 -31.23 8.38
C ASP A 476 6.66 -31.76 7.04
N PRO A 477 6.84 -33.08 6.86
CA PRO A 477 7.32 -33.66 5.61
C PRO A 477 6.46 -33.34 4.38
N ARG A 478 5.17 -33.01 4.57
CA ARG A 478 4.24 -32.62 3.49
C ARG A 478 4.52 -31.20 2.99
N GLN A 479 4.96 -30.30 3.86
CA GLN A 479 5.34 -28.94 3.51
C GLN A 479 6.68 -28.89 2.78
N TYR A 480 7.57 -29.84 3.09
CA TYR A 480 8.92 -29.94 2.52
C TYR A 480 9.12 -31.20 1.66
N PRO A 481 8.42 -31.30 0.51
CA PRO A 481 8.50 -32.46 -0.37
C PRO A 481 9.80 -32.48 -1.19
N TRP A 482 10.46 -31.33 -1.40
CA TRP A 482 11.67 -31.27 -2.19
C TRP A 482 12.91 -31.49 -1.32
N ARG A 483 13.66 -32.55 -1.64
CA ARG A 483 14.75 -33.07 -0.83
C ARG A 483 15.86 -33.48 -1.76
N ILE A 484 17.05 -32.89 -1.58
CA ILE A 484 18.17 -33.12 -2.48
C ILE A 484 19.51 -32.92 -1.77
N THR A 485 20.53 -33.58 -2.30
CA THR A 485 21.94 -33.28 -2.02
C THR A 485 22.53 -32.56 -3.23
N TRP A 486 22.98 -31.32 -3.03
CA TRP A 486 23.68 -30.50 -4.02
C TRP A 486 25.19 -30.59 -3.81
N HIS A 487 25.90 -30.86 -4.89
CA HIS A 487 27.36 -30.88 -4.91
C HIS A 487 27.88 -29.48 -5.23
N ALA A 488 28.96 -29.10 -4.56
CA ALA A 488 29.65 -27.83 -4.78
C ALA A 488 30.12 -27.71 -6.23
N GLU A 489 29.81 -26.59 -6.90
CA GLU A 489 30.35 -26.23 -8.21
C GLU A 489 31.76 -25.65 -8.06
N HIS A 490 32.04 -24.98 -6.93
CA HIS A 490 33.30 -24.31 -6.63
C HIS A 490 34.01 -24.88 -5.38
N GLN A 491 35.33 -24.72 -5.30
CA GLN A 491 36.13 -25.26 -4.17
C GLN A 491 35.81 -24.59 -2.83
N ASP A 492 35.27 -23.38 -2.85
CA ASP A 492 34.91 -22.59 -1.67
C ASP A 492 33.47 -22.85 -1.18
N GLU A 493 32.72 -23.70 -1.87
CA GLU A 493 31.34 -24.07 -1.53
C GLU A 493 31.26 -25.34 -0.68
N SER A 494 30.22 -25.45 0.13
CA SER A 494 29.94 -26.67 0.87
C SER A 494 29.21 -27.69 0.01
N THR A 495 29.39 -28.98 0.31
CA THR A 495 28.40 -29.97 -0.14
C THR A 495 27.14 -29.82 0.71
N LEU A 496 26.02 -29.53 0.05
CA LEU A 496 24.76 -29.15 0.67
C LEU A 496 23.77 -30.32 0.62
N SER A 497 23.04 -30.59 1.69
CA SER A 497 21.85 -31.43 1.64
C SER A 497 20.71 -30.74 2.35
N LEU A 498 19.56 -30.64 1.69
CA LEU A 498 18.47 -29.78 2.14
C LEU A 498 17.11 -30.48 2.01
N PHE A 499 16.17 -30.01 2.82
CA PHE A 499 14.74 -30.19 2.58
C PHE A 499 14.06 -28.82 2.52
N ALA A 500 13.23 -28.65 1.50
CA ALA A 500 12.63 -27.37 1.14
C ALA A 500 11.24 -27.57 0.50
N THR A 501 10.51 -26.46 0.38
CA THR A 501 9.20 -26.46 -0.29
C THR A 501 9.36 -26.82 -1.77
N ASN A 502 8.30 -27.32 -2.40
CA ASN A 502 8.32 -27.55 -3.85
C ASN A 502 8.59 -26.22 -4.58
N PHE A 503 9.66 -26.13 -5.36
CA PHE A 503 9.99 -24.90 -6.08
C PHE A 503 9.06 -24.69 -7.29
N LEU A 504 8.58 -25.76 -7.92
CA LEU A 504 7.71 -25.67 -9.10
C LEU A 504 6.34 -25.09 -8.81
N SER A 505 5.90 -25.06 -7.54
CA SER A 505 4.63 -24.40 -7.20
C SER A 505 4.67 -22.89 -7.39
N GLU A 506 5.86 -22.30 -7.48
CA GLU A 506 6.03 -20.85 -7.50
C GLU A 506 7.10 -20.40 -8.48
N MET A 507 6.62 -19.90 -9.62
CA MET A 507 7.47 -19.33 -10.65
C MET A 507 7.53 -17.81 -10.50
N VAL A 508 8.73 -17.25 -10.40
CA VAL A 508 8.96 -15.81 -10.28
C VAL A 508 9.31 -15.19 -11.64
N GLY A 509 9.90 -15.99 -12.53
CA GLY A 509 10.30 -15.58 -13.86
C GLY A 509 10.46 -16.77 -14.81
N PRO A 510 10.76 -16.52 -16.09
CA PRO A 510 11.03 -17.59 -17.06
C PRO A 510 12.26 -18.39 -16.60
N GLY A 511 12.06 -19.67 -16.27
CA GLY A 511 13.13 -20.53 -15.74
C GLY A 511 13.61 -20.17 -14.34
N ILE A 512 12.85 -19.36 -13.58
CA ILE A 512 13.19 -18.96 -12.21
C ILE A 512 12.06 -19.37 -11.28
N ALA A 513 12.37 -20.27 -10.36
CA ALA A 513 11.47 -20.75 -9.33
C ALA A 513 11.97 -20.34 -7.95
N VAL A 514 11.06 -20.21 -6.98
CA VAL A 514 11.42 -19.88 -5.60
C VAL A 514 11.10 -21.05 -4.68
N SER A 515 12.00 -21.31 -3.73
CA SER A 515 11.83 -22.32 -2.69
C SER A 515 12.19 -21.76 -1.33
N ARG A 516 11.74 -22.47 -0.29
CA ARG A 516 11.99 -22.11 1.10
C ARG A 516 12.61 -23.27 1.86
N TYR A 517 13.76 -23.03 2.48
CA TYR A 517 14.44 -23.99 3.36
C TYR A 517 13.58 -24.31 4.60
N GLY A 518 13.40 -25.61 4.84
CA GLY A 518 13.03 -26.13 6.16
C GLY A 518 14.30 -26.41 6.98
N GLY A 519 15.30 -27.02 6.35
CA GLY A 519 16.62 -27.22 6.95
C GLY A 519 17.67 -27.65 5.93
N ALA A 520 18.93 -27.46 6.30
CA ALA A 520 20.08 -27.68 5.43
C ALA A 520 21.32 -28.14 6.22
N MET A 521 22.05 -29.11 5.66
CA MET A 521 23.35 -29.59 6.12
C MET A 521 24.42 -29.08 5.16
N PHE A 522 25.45 -28.44 5.71
CA PHE A 522 26.61 -27.93 4.99
C PHE A 522 27.85 -28.73 5.43
N LEU A 523 28.55 -29.32 4.46
CA LEU A 523 29.82 -30.01 4.66
C LEU A 523 30.95 -29.23 3.99
N PHE A 524 31.89 -28.73 4.78
CA PHE A 524 33.04 -27.97 4.29
C PHE A 524 34.34 -28.44 4.97
N PRO A 525 35.41 -28.77 4.23
CA PRO A 525 35.57 -28.68 2.76
C PRO A 525 34.62 -29.60 1.97
N PRO A 526 34.30 -29.26 0.71
CA PRO A 526 33.37 -30.04 -0.11
C PRO A 526 33.89 -31.46 -0.34
N ARG A 527 32.96 -32.43 -0.34
CA ARG A 527 33.28 -33.85 -0.54
C ARG A 527 32.09 -34.59 -1.14
N PRO A 528 32.32 -35.56 -2.03
CA PRO A 528 31.23 -36.34 -2.61
C PRO A 528 30.57 -37.19 -1.54
N VAL A 529 29.29 -36.95 -1.29
CA VAL A 529 28.42 -37.80 -0.46
C VAL A 529 27.23 -38.27 -1.28
N PRO A 530 26.80 -39.53 -1.17
CA PRO A 530 25.56 -39.99 -1.78
C PRO A 530 24.36 -39.13 -1.34
N ASP A 531 23.31 -39.13 -2.15
CA ASP A 531 22.05 -38.49 -1.77
C ASP A 531 21.53 -39.08 -0.47
N ILE A 532 21.56 -38.27 0.58
CA ILE A 532 21.26 -38.70 1.94
C ILE A 532 19.80 -39.13 2.08
N TRP A 533 18.92 -38.64 1.20
CA TRP A 533 17.48 -38.87 1.26
C TRP A 533 17.07 -40.26 0.77
N HIS A 534 17.89 -40.88 -0.08
CA HIS A 534 17.65 -42.22 -0.62
C HIS A 534 18.65 -43.26 -0.10
N ASP A 535 19.59 -42.86 0.76
CA ASP A 535 20.60 -43.74 1.34
C ASP A 535 20.03 -44.66 2.44
N PRO A 536 20.02 -45.99 2.25
CA PRO A 536 19.40 -46.93 3.22
C PRO A 536 20.05 -46.90 4.61
N ARG A 537 21.27 -46.38 4.73
CA ARG A 537 21.98 -46.27 6.02
C ARG A 537 21.27 -45.36 7.01
N PHE A 538 20.37 -44.49 6.56
CA PHE A 538 19.64 -43.53 7.39
C PHE A 538 18.14 -43.82 7.51
N ASP A 539 17.66 -44.98 7.07
CA ASP A 539 16.23 -45.34 7.11
C ASP A 539 15.68 -45.55 8.52
N PHE A 540 16.55 -45.58 9.52
CA PHE A 540 16.15 -45.59 10.93
C PHE A 540 15.66 -44.23 11.44
N ALA A 541 15.81 -43.15 10.66
CA ALA A 541 15.37 -41.81 11.04
C ALA A 541 13.90 -41.59 10.67
N ASP A 542 13.10 -41.17 11.66
CA ASP A 542 11.65 -40.99 11.49
C ASP A 542 11.31 -39.58 10.94
N THR A 543 12.19 -38.61 11.19
CA THR A 543 11.98 -37.19 10.83
C THR A 543 13.04 -36.68 9.84
N LEU A 544 12.70 -35.60 9.12
CA LEU A 544 13.62 -34.97 8.18
C LEU A 544 14.88 -34.45 8.88
N GLU A 545 14.70 -33.87 10.06
CA GLU A 545 15.76 -33.33 10.90
C GLU A 545 16.68 -34.43 11.42
N GLU A 546 16.11 -35.55 11.88
CA GLU A 546 16.92 -36.69 12.33
C GLU A 546 17.73 -37.30 11.20
N ARG A 547 17.17 -37.40 9.99
CA ARG A 547 17.89 -37.93 8.83
C ARG A 547 19.05 -37.01 8.44
N LEU A 548 18.80 -35.71 8.39
CA LEU A 548 19.80 -34.70 8.09
C LEU A 548 20.89 -34.64 9.18
N LEU A 549 20.51 -34.78 10.44
CA LEU A 549 21.42 -34.87 11.58
C LEU A 549 22.26 -36.15 11.54
N ALA A 550 21.65 -37.31 11.28
CA ALA A 550 22.34 -38.58 11.15
C ALA A 550 23.39 -38.54 10.04
N ALA A 551 23.03 -37.97 8.88
CA ALA A 551 23.95 -37.79 7.77
C ALA A 551 25.13 -36.87 8.14
N GLY A 552 24.87 -35.72 8.77
CA GLY A 552 25.93 -34.80 9.18
C GLY A 552 26.90 -35.41 10.20
N LEU A 553 26.37 -36.17 11.18
CA LEU A 553 27.18 -36.88 12.17
C LEU A 553 28.00 -38.02 11.55
N HIS A 554 27.47 -38.71 10.54
CA HIS A 554 28.15 -39.78 9.84
C HIS A 554 29.28 -39.27 8.94
N TYR A 555 29.01 -38.23 8.15
CA TYR A 555 29.98 -37.71 7.17
C TYR A 555 31.00 -36.74 7.78
N SER A 556 30.70 -36.10 8.91
CA SER A 556 31.66 -35.23 9.62
C SER A 556 32.92 -36.00 10.02
N ARG A 557 34.09 -35.44 9.71
CA ARG A 557 35.39 -35.97 10.16
C ARG A 557 35.72 -35.48 11.56
N GLU A 558 35.19 -34.33 11.96
CA GLU A 558 35.50 -33.68 13.22
C GLU A 558 34.63 -34.19 14.38
N LYS A 559 35.08 -33.99 15.62
CA LYS A 559 34.34 -34.46 16.81
C LYS A 559 33.07 -33.64 17.07
N HIS A 560 33.08 -32.37 16.68
CA HIS A 560 32.00 -31.41 16.95
C HIS A 560 31.26 -31.06 15.67
N VAL A 561 29.93 -31.12 15.73
CA VAL A 561 29.01 -30.69 14.66
C VAL A 561 28.19 -29.52 15.18
N ALA A 562 28.15 -28.42 14.43
CA ALA A 562 27.33 -27.26 14.80
C ALA A 562 25.87 -27.49 14.39
N LEU A 563 24.94 -27.19 15.30
CA LEU A 563 23.51 -27.29 15.07
C LEU A 563 22.83 -25.95 15.39
N LEU A 564 22.42 -25.24 14.35
CA LEU A 564 21.56 -24.07 14.45
C LEU A 564 20.09 -24.51 14.50
N SER A 565 19.39 -24.19 15.58
CA SER A 565 17.96 -24.51 15.74
C SER A 565 17.30 -23.63 16.81
N HIS A 566 15.96 -23.60 16.83
CA HIS A 566 15.21 -22.78 17.78
C HIS A 566 15.33 -23.32 19.21
N ALA A 567 15.15 -24.64 19.37
CA ALA A 567 15.27 -25.34 20.65
C ALA A 567 16.59 -26.13 20.73
N PRO A 568 17.17 -26.32 21.94
CA PRO A 568 18.36 -27.15 22.11
C PRO A 568 18.11 -28.62 21.76
N PRO A 569 19.15 -29.39 21.38
CA PRO A 569 19.00 -30.79 20.99
C PRO A 569 18.46 -31.62 22.17
N GLY A 570 17.34 -32.30 21.91
CA GLY A 570 16.70 -33.20 22.88
C GLY A 570 17.51 -34.47 23.16
N PRO A 571 17.06 -35.31 24.11
CA PRO A 571 17.75 -36.56 24.48
C PRO A 571 17.93 -37.53 23.30
N GLY A 572 16.96 -37.59 22.37
CA GLY A 572 17.04 -38.40 21.16
C GLY A 572 18.24 -38.03 20.28
N TRP A 573 18.38 -36.75 19.95
CA TRP A 573 19.49 -36.24 19.13
C TRP A 573 20.85 -36.40 19.81
N ARG A 574 20.93 -36.30 21.14
CA ARG A 574 22.17 -36.56 21.89
C ARG A 574 22.56 -38.04 21.86
N ARG A 575 21.58 -38.95 21.97
CA ARG A 575 21.82 -40.40 21.81
C ARG A 575 22.28 -40.73 20.40
N LEU A 576 21.67 -40.10 19.39
CA LEU A 576 22.09 -40.22 17.99
C LEU A 576 23.55 -39.76 17.80
N ALA A 577 23.91 -38.58 18.31
CA ALA A 577 25.30 -38.10 18.27
C ALA A 577 26.29 -39.06 18.96
N SER A 578 25.89 -39.62 20.10
CA SER A 578 26.70 -40.59 20.84
C SER A 578 26.93 -41.88 20.05
N ARG A 579 25.93 -42.35 19.29
CA ARG A 579 26.05 -43.51 18.37
C ARG A 579 27.15 -43.32 17.34
N PHE A 580 27.33 -42.10 16.84
CA PHE A 580 28.40 -41.74 15.89
C PHE A 580 29.70 -41.27 16.57
N ARG A 581 29.78 -41.31 17.91
CA ARG A 581 30.91 -40.81 18.71
C ARG A 581 31.21 -39.32 18.47
N LYS A 582 30.17 -38.52 18.19
CA LYS A 582 30.23 -37.08 17.93
C LYS A 582 29.54 -36.29 19.04
N LYS A 583 29.80 -34.97 19.09
CA LYS A 583 29.11 -34.02 19.96
C LYS A 583 28.42 -32.94 19.13
N ILE A 584 27.20 -32.60 19.52
CA ILE A 584 26.43 -31.51 18.90
C ILE A 584 26.67 -30.24 19.72
N VAL A 585 27.04 -29.16 19.04
CA VAL A 585 27.16 -27.82 19.60
C VAL A 585 25.95 -27.01 19.16
N HIS A 586 25.06 -26.70 20.10
CA HIS A 586 23.83 -25.98 19.81
C HIS A 586 24.09 -24.48 19.67
N VAL A 587 23.69 -23.92 18.55
CA VAL A 587 23.65 -22.48 18.31
C VAL A 587 22.17 -22.06 18.29
N PRO A 588 21.70 -21.25 19.25
CA PRO A 588 20.32 -20.78 19.24
C PRO A 588 20.06 -19.83 18.07
N LEU A 589 18.96 -20.05 17.31
CA LEU A 589 18.52 -19.14 16.24
C LEU A 589 18.35 -17.69 16.72
N ALA A 590 17.93 -17.49 17.97
CA ALA A 590 17.73 -16.17 18.58
C ALA A 590 18.99 -15.30 18.66
N LYS A 591 20.19 -15.86 18.45
CA LYS A 591 21.44 -15.08 18.35
C LYS A 591 21.53 -14.27 17.04
N PHE A 592 20.71 -14.57 16.04
CA PHE A 592 20.74 -13.90 14.74
C PHE A 592 19.46 -13.09 14.49
N GLY A 593 19.57 -12.07 13.64
CA GLY A 593 18.43 -11.24 13.28
C GLY A 593 17.35 -12.03 12.54
N ALA A 594 16.11 -11.98 13.03
CA ALA A 594 14.98 -12.71 12.43
C ALA A 594 14.74 -12.33 10.95
N GLU A 595 14.95 -11.07 10.58
CA GLU A 595 14.83 -10.63 9.17
C GLU A 595 15.93 -11.26 8.29
N THR A 596 17.15 -11.40 8.81
CA THR A 596 18.26 -12.05 8.10
C THR A 596 17.98 -13.54 7.90
N ILE A 597 17.50 -14.22 8.94
CA ILE A 597 17.11 -15.64 8.84
C ILE A 597 16.01 -15.81 7.79
N GLU A 598 14.96 -14.99 7.84
CA GLU A 598 13.83 -15.10 6.90
C GLU A 598 14.25 -14.85 5.45
N LYS A 599 15.18 -13.92 5.21
CA LYS A 599 15.78 -13.74 3.88
C LYS A 599 16.56 -14.97 3.43
N LEU A 600 17.43 -15.51 4.29
CA LEU A 600 18.27 -16.68 3.98
C LEU A 600 17.45 -17.97 3.80
N ARG A 601 16.25 -18.04 4.37
CA ARG A 601 15.34 -19.17 4.16
C ARG A 601 14.79 -19.22 2.74
N ILE A 602 14.74 -18.10 2.01
CA ILE A 602 14.21 -18.04 0.65
C ILE A 602 15.39 -18.12 -0.31
N PHE A 603 15.29 -19.00 -1.30
CA PHE A 603 16.29 -19.13 -2.35
C PHE A 603 15.64 -19.46 -3.69
N HIS A 604 16.34 -19.17 -4.77
CA HIS A 604 15.86 -19.35 -6.12
C HIS A 604 16.56 -20.53 -6.79
N VAL A 605 15.74 -21.35 -7.45
CA VAL A 605 16.18 -22.43 -8.33
C VAL A 605 16.07 -21.92 -9.75
N LEU A 606 17.14 -22.11 -10.53
CA LEU A 606 17.24 -21.69 -11.91
C LEU A 606 17.21 -22.90 -12.83
N ASN A 607 16.52 -22.76 -13.96
CA ASN A 607 16.40 -23.78 -14.99
C ASN A 607 17.50 -23.61 -16.06
N GLY A 608 18.77 -23.67 -15.62
CA GLY A 608 19.94 -23.58 -16.48
C GLY A 608 20.86 -22.41 -16.11
N GLN A 609 22.14 -22.54 -16.44
CA GLN A 609 23.14 -21.51 -16.16
C GLN A 609 22.89 -20.23 -16.99
N GLU A 610 22.28 -20.36 -18.17
CA GLU A 610 21.88 -19.24 -19.03
C GLU A 610 20.90 -18.29 -18.33
N VAL A 611 20.06 -18.80 -17.43
CA VAL A 611 19.10 -18.02 -16.65
C VAL A 611 19.80 -17.02 -15.72
N ARG A 612 21.03 -17.34 -15.28
CA ARG A 612 21.85 -16.45 -14.42
C ARG A 612 22.06 -15.07 -15.06
N SER A 613 22.07 -14.97 -16.39
CA SER A 613 22.29 -13.71 -17.12
C SER A 613 21.18 -12.68 -16.91
N TYR A 614 19.93 -13.11 -16.67
CA TYR A 614 18.78 -12.22 -16.50
C TYR A 614 18.05 -12.40 -15.17
N ALA A 615 18.42 -13.38 -14.34
CA ALA A 615 17.79 -13.65 -13.04
C ALA A 615 17.77 -12.43 -12.09
N ALA A 616 18.78 -11.55 -12.17
CA ALA A 616 18.86 -10.33 -11.37
C ALA A 616 17.71 -9.31 -11.62
N HIS A 617 16.97 -9.43 -12.73
CA HIS A 617 15.79 -8.59 -12.99
C HIS A 617 14.57 -9.05 -12.18
N PHE A 618 14.52 -10.33 -11.81
CA PHE A 618 13.42 -10.97 -11.11
C PHE A 618 13.73 -11.18 -9.61
N ILE A 619 15.01 -11.43 -9.30
CA ILE A 619 15.49 -11.71 -7.95
C ILE A 619 16.12 -10.44 -7.36
N ARG A 620 15.59 -10.00 -6.22
CA ARG A 620 16.22 -8.92 -5.44
C ARG A 620 17.50 -9.46 -4.79
N ARG A 621 18.63 -8.75 -4.95
CA ARG A 621 19.88 -9.14 -4.26
C ARG A 621 19.66 -9.17 -2.73
N PRO A 622 20.11 -10.24 -2.03
CA PRO A 622 19.83 -10.49 -0.62
C PRO A 622 20.30 -9.38 0.35
#